data_AF-A0A8T5IHS9-F1
#
_entry.id   AF-A0A8T5IHS9-F1
#
_cell.length_a   1.000
_cell.length_b   1.000
_cell.length_c   1.000
_cell.angle_alpha   90.00
_cell.angle_beta   90.00
_cell.angle_gamma   90.00
#
_symmetry.space_group_name_H-M   'P 1'
#
loop_
_entity.id
_entity.type
_entity.pdbx_description
1 polymer ?
#
loop_
_entity_poly.entity_id
_entity_poly.type
_entity_poly.pdbx_seq_one_letter_code
_entity_poly.pdbx_strand_id
1 'polypeptide(L)'
;MAEMEYHLRDFMASLRAPIVALFLAILLIPFHALANDDEEEMYSIAKTTQIAAISDFDLGLNAAQLRPQGDQILIVGADGYARLIDSEEPDLRGKDISLTSGKSEDFTALGWHPQGQSALLVGENGQVMRLSLENYALETVEGKGLLEGEKQTAINWNRNGDVAYLGGENGSIFRYSSADGFTYLDKSSSPVTAIDCHPSPST
;
A
#
# COMPACT_ATOMS: atom_id res chain seq x y z
N MET A 1 44.50 -74.62 4.89
CA MET A 1 43.45 -73.73 5.46
C MET A 1 43.95 -72.33 5.80
N ALA A 2 45.21 -72.13 6.18
CA ALA A 2 45.78 -70.80 6.44
C ALA A 2 46.01 -69.93 5.17
N GLU A 3 46.24 -70.53 3.99
CA GLU A 3 46.44 -69.78 2.74
C GLU A 3 45.17 -69.11 2.20
N MET A 4 43.98 -69.68 2.46
CA MET A 4 42.73 -69.14 1.92
C MET A 4 42.25 -67.90 2.69
N GLU A 5 42.52 -67.82 4.00
CA GLU A 5 42.24 -66.61 4.81
C GLU A 5 43.18 -65.45 4.49
N TYR A 6 44.43 -65.72 4.13
CA TYR A 6 45.40 -64.70 3.71
C TYR A 6 44.96 -64.04 2.40
N HIS A 7 44.58 -64.84 1.40
CA HIS A 7 44.10 -64.31 0.13
C HIS A 7 42.77 -63.55 0.24
N LEU A 8 41.87 -63.93 1.16
CA LEU A 8 40.62 -63.20 1.37
C LEU A 8 40.84 -61.87 2.10
N ARG A 9 41.81 -61.81 3.03
CA ARG A 9 42.22 -60.55 3.69
C ARG A 9 42.89 -59.60 2.71
N ASP A 10 43.78 -60.09 1.85
CA ASP A 10 44.42 -59.28 0.82
C ASP A 10 43.43 -58.81 -0.25
N PHE A 11 42.45 -59.65 -0.62
CA PHE A 11 41.38 -59.25 -1.54
C PHE A 11 40.46 -58.19 -0.92
N MET A 12 40.08 -58.32 0.35
CA MET A 12 39.29 -57.31 1.06
C MET A 12 40.09 -56.03 1.36
N ALA A 13 41.41 -56.10 1.55
CA ALA A 13 42.28 -54.92 1.67
C ALA A 13 42.47 -54.21 0.32
N SER A 14 42.56 -54.97 -0.77
CA SER A 14 42.62 -54.48 -2.15
C SER A 14 41.33 -53.76 -2.58
N LEU A 15 40.16 -54.18 -2.09
CA LEU A 15 38.87 -53.52 -2.33
C LEU A 15 38.70 -52.18 -1.58
N ARG A 16 39.49 -51.91 -0.53
CA ARG A 16 39.41 -50.63 0.22
C ARG A 16 40.00 -49.46 -0.56
N ALA A 17 41.07 -49.69 -1.31
CA ALA A 17 41.73 -48.67 -2.11
C ALA A 17 40.83 -48.08 -3.23
N PRO A 18 40.14 -48.88 -4.08
CA PRO A 18 39.27 -48.34 -5.12
C PRO A 18 38.00 -47.71 -4.55
N ILE A 19 37.47 -48.19 -3.42
CA ILE A 19 36.30 -47.56 -2.76
C ILE A 19 36.67 -46.19 -2.18
N VAL A 20 37.83 -46.07 -1.52
CA VAL A 20 38.33 -44.80 -1.00
C VAL A 20 38.68 -43.84 -2.14
N ALA A 21 39.27 -44.34 -3.23
CA ALA A 21 39.53 -43.54 -4.42
C ALA A 21 38.25 -43.04 -5.11
N LEU A 22 37.19 -43.86 -5.15
CA LEU A 22 35.88 -43.46 -5.65
C LEU A 22 35.24 -42.39 -4.75
N PHE A 23 35.32 -42.55 -3.42
CA PHE A 23 34.81 -41.56 -2.47
C PHE A 23 35.58 -40.23 -2.54
N LEU A 24 36.91 -40.27 -2.67
CA LEU A 24 37.74 -39.08 -2.89
C LEU A 24 37.48 -38.44 -4.24
N ALA A 25 37.26 -39.23 -5.29
CA ALA A 25 36.89 -38.72 -6.61
C ALA A 25 35.52 -38.02 -6.56
N ILE A 26 34.55 -38.57 -5.82
CA ILE A 26 33.22 -37.95 -5.59
C ILE A 26 33.34 -36.67 -4.74
N LEU A 27 34.23 -36.64 -3.74
CA LEU A 27 34.52 -35.46 -2.92
C LEU A 27 35.23 -34.34 -3.69
N LEU A 28 35.97 -34.69 -4.75
CA LEU A 28 36.66 -33.76 -5.63
C LEU A 28 35.81 -33.31 -6.83
N ILE A 29 34.58 -33.84 -7.00
CA ILE A 29 33.62 -33.26 -7.93
C ILE A 29 33.22 -31.90 -7.33
N PRO A 30 33.51 -30.78 -8.00
CA PRO A 30 33.03 -29.49 -7.52
C PRO A 30 31.50 -29.56 -7.45
N PHE A 31 30.93 -29.44 -6.25
CA PHE A 31 29.48 -29.30 -6.00
C PHE A 31 28.84 -28.08 -6.70
N HIS A 32 29.58 -27.39 -7.56
CA HIS A 32 29.17 -26.17 -8.26
C HIS A 32 28.28 -26.45 -9.48
N ALA A 33 27.92 -27.72 -9.75
CA ALA A 33 27.07 -28.11 -10.87
C ALA A 33 25.59 -28.35 -10.50
N LEU A 34 25.18 -28.07 -9.25
CA LEU A 34 23.78 -28.16 -8.80
C LEU A 34 23.15 -26.83 -8.37
N ALA A 35 23.86 -25.71 -8.55
CA ALA A 35 23.34 -24.38 -8.32
C ALA A 35 23.62 -23.51 -9.55
N ASN A 36 23.03 -23.89 -10.69
CA ASN A 36 22.59 -22.87 -11.64
C ASN A 36 21.22 -22.40 -11.15
N ASP A 37 21.20 -21.72 -10.00
CA ASP A 37 20.12 -20.78 -9.77
C ASP A 37 20.43 -19.66 -10.75
N ASP A 38 19.77 -19.67 -11.90
CA ASP A 38 19.67 -18.49 -12.74
C ASP A 38 19.15 -17.39 -11.81
N GLU A 39 20.03 -16.52 -11.34
CA GLU A 39 19.67 -15.29 -10.65
C GLU A 39 18.89 -14.45 -11.66
N GLU A 40 17.59 -14.72 -11.81
CA GLU A 40 16.68 -13.85 -12.55
C GLU A 40 16.65 -12.53 -11.78
N GLU A 41 17.56 -11.63 -12.14
CA GLU A 41 17.51 -10.24 -11.72
C GLU A 41 16.15 -9.68 -12.13
N MET A 42 15.26 -9.59 -11.15
CA MET A 42 13.89 -9.13 -11.34
C MET A 42 13.93 -7.61 -11.51
N TYR A 43 14.11 -7.15 -12.75
CA TYR A 43 13.98 -5.74 -13.09
C TYR A 43 12.50 -5.37 -13.19
N SER A 44 12.03 -4.46 -12.35
CA SER A 44 10.74 -3.80 -12.55
C SER A 44 10.87 -2.79 -13.68
N ILE A 45 10.40 -3.14 -14.88
CA ILE A 45 10.33 -2.21 -16.01
C ILE A 45 8.92 -1.58 -16.00
N ALA A 46 8.80 -0.39 -15.41
CA ALA A 46 7.59 0.42 -15.52
C ALA A 46 7.62 1.21 -16.84
N LYS A 47 6.81 0.79 -17.82
CA LYS A 47 6.59 1.58 -19.05
C LYS A 47 5.49 2.61 -18.78
N THR A 48 5.84 3.89 -18.86
CA THR A 48 4.86 4.98 -18.69
C THR A 48 4.44 5.52 -20.05
N THR A 49 3.13 5.77 -20.21
CA THR A 49 2.57 6.47 -21.37
C THR A 49 1.65 7.57 -20.84
N GLN A 50 1.74 8.77 -21.41
CA GLN A 50 0.80 9.84 -21.10
C GLN A 50 -0.47 9.65 -21.93
N ILE A 51 -1.63 9.57 -21.26
CA ILE A 51 -2.93 9.41 -21.91
C ILE A 51 -3.60 10.77 -22.11
N ALA A 52 -3.73 11.55 -21.04
CA ALA A 52 -4.35 12.87 -21.06
C ALA A 52 -3.79 13.77 -19.94
N ALA A 53 -4.07 15.07 -20.03
CA ALA A 53 -3.87 16.03 -18.96
C ALA A 53 -5.22 16.30 -18.25
N ILE A 54 -5.21 16.42 -16.92
CA ILE A 54 -6.41 16.72 -16.11
C ILE A 54 -6.78 18.21 -16.25
N SER A 55 -5.78 19.07 -16.40
CA SER A 55 -5.91 20.52 -16.59
C SER A 55 -4.68 21.10 -17.29
N ASP A 56 -4.84 22.26 -17.91
CA ASP A 56 -3.76 23.07 -18.51
C ASP A 56 -3.13 24.07 -17.52
N PHE A 57 -3.62 24.12 -16.28
CA PHE A 57 -3.13 24.96 -15.20
C PHE A 57 -2.91 24.14 -13.92
N ASP A 58 -2.13 24.70 -12.99
CA ASP A 58 -1.84 24.07 -11.71
C ASP A 58 -3.12 23.96 -10.86
N LEU A 59 -3.46 22.73 -10.47
CA LEU A 59 -4.63 22.41 -9.65
C LEU A 59 -4.28 22.27 -8.16
N GLY A 60 -3.00 22.40 -7.79
CA GLY A 60 -2.56 22.18 -6.41
C GLY A 60 -2.95 20.79 -5.89
N LEU A 61 -2.74 19.74 -6.69
CA LEU A 61 -3.13 18.38 -6.31
C LEU A 61 -2.31 17.90 -5.10
N ASN A 62 -3.01 17.50 -4.03
CA ASN A 62 -2.39 17.08 -2.78
C ASN A 62 -2.45 15.56 -2.56
N ALA A 63 -3.53 14.90 -3.01
CA ALA A 63 -3.67 13.46 -2.87
C ALA A 63 -4.48 12.83 -4.02
N ALA A 64 -4.14 11.58 -4.33
CA ALA A 64 -4.90 10.73 -5.24
C ALA A 64 -4.89 9.29 -4.71
N GLN A 65 -6.04 8.61 -4.69
CA GLN A 65 -6.10 7.18 -4.37
C GLN A 65 -7.02 6.43 -5.32
N LEU A 66 -6.55 5.25 -5.73
CA LEU A 66 -7.35 4.25 -6.40
C LEU A 66 -8.39 3.70 -5.40
N ARG A 67 -9.64 3.66 -5.83
CA ARG A 67 -10.74 3.03 -5.12
C ARG A 67 -10.41 1.54 -4.87
N PRO A 68 -10.84 0.93 -3.75
CA PRO A 68 -10.51 -0.46 -3.43
C PRO A 68 -10.87 -1.49 -4.52
N GLN A 69 -11.87 -1.20 -5.36
CA GLN A 69 -12.27 -2.05 -6.49
C GLN A 69 -11.39 -1.87 -7.75
N GLY A 70 -10.55 -0.84 -7.80
CA GLY A 70 -9.60 -0.62 -8.88
C GLY A 70 -10.14 0.13 -10.11
N ASP A 71 -11.38 0.59 -10.09
CA ASP A 71 -12.11 1.16 -11.24
C ASP A 71 -12.11 2.71 -11.30
N GLN A 72 -11.84 3.38 -10.18
CA GLN A 72 -11.90 4.84 -10.09
C GLN A 72 -10.76 5.39 -9.25
N ILE A 73 -10.26 6.58 -9.61
CA ILE A 73 -9.26 7.34 -8.87
C ILE A 73 -9.93 8.61 -8.35
N LEU A 74 -9.96 8.79 -7.03
CA LEU A 74 -10.34 10.05 -6.42
C LEU A 74 -9.10 10.91 -6.25
N ILE A 75 -9.17 12.15 -6.73
CA ILE A 75 -8.10 13.15 -6.69
C ILE A 75 -8.62 14.37 -5.94
N VAL A 76 -7.80 14.95 -5.08
CA VAL A 76 -8.13 16.16 -4.31
C VAL A 76 -6.96 17.13 -4.29
N GLY A 77 -7.25 18.41 -4.07
CA GLY A 77 -6.22 19.45 -4.07
C GLY A 77 -6.67 20.78 -3.48
N ALA A 78 -6.05 21.84 -3.97
CA ALA A 78 -6.24 23.21 -3.53
C ALA A 78 -7.67 23.73 -3.79
N ASP A 79 -8.09 24.74 -3.03
CA ASP A 79 -9.37 25.44 -3.21
C ASP A 79 -10.58 24.48 -3.25
N GLY A 80 -10.54 23.43 -2.43
CA GLY A 80 -11.59 22.41 -2.37
C GLY A 80 -11.73 21.57 -3.65
N TYR A 81 -10.69 21.51 -4.49
CA TYR A 81 -10.69 20.72 -5.72
C TYR A 81 -10.85 19.23 -5.42
N ALA A 82 -11.81 18.59 -6.09
CA ALA A 82 -12.01 17.15 -6.03
C ALA A 82 -12.57 16.62 -7.36
N ARG A 83 -12.06 15.47 -7.81
CA ARG A 83 -12.46 14.83 -9.07
C ARG A 83 -12.35 13.32 -8.97
N LEU A 84 -13.27 12.62 -9.62
CA LEU A 84 -13.25 11.17 -9.77
C LEU A 84 -12.99 10.85 -11.25
N ILE A 85 -11.97 10.04 -11.51
CA ILE A 85 -11.54 9.65 -12.86
C ILE A 85 -11.61 8.13 -12.99
N ASP A 86 -12.08 7.61 -14.12
CA ASP A 86 -12.03 6.17 -14.43
C ASP A 86 -10.57 5.71 -14.61
N SER A 87 -10.20 4.60 -13.99
CA SER A 87 -8.81 4.12 -13.97
C SER A 87 -8.37 3.50 -15.29
N GLU A 88 -9.31 3.01 -16.10
CA GLU A 88 -9.05 2.34 -17.39
C GLU A 88 -9.20 3.33 -18.56
N GLU A 89 -10.14 4.25 -18.45
CA GLU A 89 -10.51 5.21 -19.49
C GLU A 89 -10.42 6.67 -19.00
N PRO A 90 -9.24 7.15 -18.56
CA PRO A 90 -9.08 8.44 -17.89
C PRO A 90 -9.27 9.67 -18.80
N ASP A 91 -9.26 9.49 -20.12
CA ASP A 91 -9.50 10.54 -21.12
C ASP A 91 -10.98 10.66 -21.54
N LEU A 92 -11.83 9.71 -21.14
CA LEU A 92 -13.26 9.76 -21.44
C LEU A 92 -13.99 10.74 -20.53
N ARG A 93 -14.28 11.93 -21.08
CA ARG A 93 -15.03 12.99 -20.38
C ARG A 93 -16.38 12.58 -19.80
N GLY A 94 -17.03 11.54 -20.32
CA GLY A 94 -18.29 11.03 -19.78
C GLY A 94 -18.15 10.24 -18.47
N LYS A 95 -16.93 9.81 -18.14
CA LYS A 95 -16.58 9.07 -16.93
C LYS A 95 -15.74 9.90 -15.95
N ASP A 96 -15.32 11.09 -16.35
CA ASP A 96 -14.70 12.10 -15.50
C ASP A 96 -15.80 12.89 -14.76
N ILE A 97 -15.79 12.81 -13.43
CA ILE A 97 -16.79 13.46 -12.58
C ILE A 97 -16.10 14.50 -11.71
N SER A 98 -16.38 15.78 -11.99
CA SER A 98 -16.00 16.88 -11.11
C SER A 98 -16.90 16.89 -9.88
N LEU A 99 -16.30 16.89 -8.69
CA LEU A 99 -17.02 16.89 -7.42
C LEU A 99 -17.06 18.32 -6.86
N THR A 100 -18.27 18.83 -6.60
CA THR A 100 -18.42 20.17 -6.03
C THR A 100 -18.36 20.10 -4.51
N SER A 101 -17.28 20.59 -3.91
CA SER A 101 -17.12 20.64 -2.45
C SER A 101 -17.88 21.79 -1.79
N GLY A 102 -18.06 22.91 -2.50
CA GLY A 102 -18.60 24.16 -1.94
C GLY A 102 -17.69 24.77 -0.87
N LYS A 103 -16.40 24.47 -0.94
CA LYS A 103 -15.36 24.85 0.04
C LYS A 103 -14.22 25.56 -0.68
N SER A 104 -13.52 26.42 0.05
CA SER A 104 -12.34 27.14 -0.46
C SER A 104 -11.06 26.71 0.24
N GLU A 105 -11.16 25.87 1.27
CA GLU A 105 -10.03 25.27 1.94
C GLU A 105 -9.47 24.08 1.15
N ASP A 106 -8.15 23.89 1.25
CA ASP A 106 -7.46 22.80 0.57
C ASP A 106 -7.81 21.44 1.19
N PHE A 107 -8.05 20.45 0.33
CA PHE A 107 -7.98 19.05 0.74
C PHE A 107 -6.54 18.57 0.67
N THR A 108 -6.08 17.91 1.73
CA THR A 108 -4.67 17.53 1.93
C THR A 108 -4.48 16.02 1.84
N ALA A 109 -5.48 15.26 2.24
CA ALA A 109 -5.47 13.81 2.24
C ALA A 109 -6.88 13.26 2.05
N LEU A 110 -6.95 12.01 1.62
CA LEU A 110 -8.21 11.28 1.49
C LEU A 110 -8.01 9.82 1.86
N GLY A 111 -9.10 9.15 2.26
CA GLY A 111 -9.10 7.74 2.62
C GLY A 111 -10.39 7.08 2.19
N TRP A 112 -10.29 6.11 1.28
CA TRP A 112 -11.42 5.27 0.89
C TRP A 112 -11.85 4.37 2.04
N HIS A 113 -13.15 4.32 2.30
CA HIS A 113 -13.70 3.25 3.12
C HIS A 113 -13.40 1.90 2.43
N PRO A 114 -13.04 0.81 3.15
CA PRO A 114 -12.62 -0.45 2.53
C PRO A 114 -13.65 -1.08 1.57
N GLN A 115 -14.94 -0.83 1.78
CA GLN A 115 -15.99 -1.26 0.85
C GLN A 115 -16.06 -0.43 -0.45
N GLY A 116 -15.36 0.70 -0.51
CA GLY A 116 -15.26 1.58 -1.67
C GLY A 116 -16.53 2.32 -2.06
N GLN A 117 -17.60 2.29 -1.27
CA GLN A 117 -18.83 3.06 -1.56
C GLN A 117 -18.75 4.52 -1.10
N SER A 118 -17.75 4.86 -0.28
CA SER A 118 -17.51 6.22 0.19
C SER A 118 -16.04 6.45 0.48
N ALA A 119 -15.65 7.73 0.53
CA ALA A 119 -14.33 8.17 0.97
C ALA A 119 -14.49 9.35 1.93
N LEU A 120 -13.50 9.53 2.82
CA LEU A 120 -13.35 10.75 3.59
C LEU A 120 -12.22 11.59 2.99
N LEU A 121 -12.48 12.87 2.82
CA LEU A 121 -11.53 13.89 2.38
C LEU A 121 -11.28 14.80 3.58
N VAL A 122 -10.03 15.02 3.92
CA VAL A 122 -9.61 15.88 5.04
C VAL A 122 -8.73 17.01 4.52
N GLY A 123 -8.69 18.11 5.26
CA GLY A 123 -8.06 19.33 4.76
C GLY A 123 -7.67 20.33 5.83
N GLU A 124 -7.49 21.57 5.37
CA GLU A 124 -7.19 22.70 6.24
C GLU A 124 -8.37 23.06 7.16
N ASN A 125 -8.07 23.75 8.26
CA ASN A 125 -9.05 24.23 9.25
C ASN A 125 -10.03 23.15 9.76
N GLY A 126 -9.59 21.89 9.85
CA GLY A 126 -10.42 20.79 10.33
C GLY A 126 -11.52 20.36 9.38
N GLN A 127 -11.44 20.75 8.10
CA GLN A 127 -12.40 20.32 7.09
C GLN A 127 -12.39 18.78 6.98
N VAL A 128 -13.59 18.19 7.06
CA VAL A 128 -13.83 16.82 6.66
C VAL A 128 -15.09 16.75 5.81
N MET A 129 -14.99 16.11 4.65
CA MET A 129 -16.12 15.81 3.76
C MET A 129 -16.15 14.33 3.43
N ARG A 130 -17.36 13.80 3.18
CA ARG A 130 -17.59 12.44 2.71
C ARG A 130 -18.01 12.47 1.25
N LEU A 131 -17.33 11.71 0.41
CA LEU A 131 -17.83 11.32 -0.90
C LEU A 131 -18.80 10.15 -0.74
N SER A 132 -19.99 10.26 -1.32
CA SER A 132 -20.91 9.13 -1.54
C SER A 132 -20.95 8.76 -3.02
N LEU A 133 -20.72 7.49 -3.36
CA LEU A 133 -20.84 7.00 -4.74
C LEU A 133 -22.29 6.71 -5.15
N GLU A 134 -23.25 6.77 -4.23
CA GLU A 134 -24.66 6.63 -4.56
C GLU A 134 -25.15 7.79 -5.45
N ASN A 135 -24.66 8.99 -5.18
CA ASN A 135 -25.08 10.22 -5.84
C ASN A 135 -23.91 11.13 -6.30
N TYR A 136 -22.66 10.68 -6.13
CA TYR A 136 -21.45 11.43 -6.43
C TYR A 136 -21.37 12.80 -5.72
N ALA A 137 -21.93 12.90 -4.51
CA ALA A 137 -21.93 14.12 -3.73
C ALA A 137 -20.81 14.14 -2.69
N LEU A 138 -20.27 15.35 -2.44
CA LEU A 138 -19.45 15.65 -1.27
C LEU A 138 -20.33 16.29 -0.18
N GLU A 139 -20.39 15.64 0.97
CA GLU A 139 -21.20 16.08 2.10
C GLU A 139 -20.30 16.41 3.29
N THR A 140 -20.65 17.45 4.06
CA THR A 140 -19.89 17.76 5.29
C THR A 140 -20.13 16.67 6.33
N VAL A 141 -19.06 16.20 6.98
CA VAL A 141 -19.19 15.27 8.11
C VAL A 141 -19.49 16.06 9.39
N GLU A 142 -20.55 15.66 10.07
CA GLU A 142 -20.96 16.24 11.36
C GLU A 142 -19.95 15.96 12.48
N GLY A 143 -19.97 16.80 13.53
CA GLY A 143 -19.13 16.61 14.72
C GLY A 143 -17.64 16.94 14.54
N LYS A 144 -17.25 17.56 13.42
CA LYS A 144 -15.86 17.95 13.12
C LYS A 144 -15.31 19.13 13.95
N GLY A 145 -16.11 19.72 14.85
CA GLY A 145 -15.68 20.88 15.65
C GLY A 145 -14.42 20.62 16.51
N LEU A 146 -14.14 19.36 16.85
CA LEU A 146 -12.90 18.95 17.52
C LEU A 146 -11.64 19.14 16.68
N LEU A 147 -11.77 19.24 15.36
CA LEU A 147 -10.67 19.42 14.41
C LEU A 147 -10.49 20.88 14.01
N GLU A 148 -11.37 21.78 14.46
CA GLU A 148 -11.42 23.17 13.99
C GLU A 148 -10.09 23.91 14.23
N GLY A 149 -9.64 24.62 13.20
CA GLY A 149 -8.36 25.34 13.22
C GLY A 149 -7.13 24.44 13.10
N GLU A 150 -7.29 23.13 12.90
CA GLU A 150 -6.18 22.21 12.68
C GLU A 150 -6.18 21.60 11.28
N LYS A 151 -5.07 21.77 10.56
CA LYS A 151 -4.83 21.07 9.30
C LYS A 151 -4.67 19.58 9.55
N GLN A 152 -5.58 18.79 8.98
CA GLN A 152 -5.42 17.35 8.92
C GLN A 152 -4.50 17.03 7.74
N THR A 153 -3.60 16.07 7.90
CA THR A 153 -2.53 15.76 6.93
C THR A 153 -2.48 14.29 6.56
N ALA A 154 -3.12 13.42 7.35
CA ALA A 154 -3.21 12.00 7.08
C ALA A 154 -4.58 11.45 7.46
N ILE A 155 -5.06 10.47 6.70
CA ILE A 155 -6.23 9.68 7.07
C ILE A 155 -6.08 8.26 6.53
N ASN A 156 -6.47 7.26 7.32
CA ASN A 156 -6.58 5.89 6.84
C ASN A 156 -7.64 5.10 7.62
N TRP A 157 -8.34 4.21 6.93
CA TRP A 157 -9.32 3.32 7.52
C TRP A 157 -8.64 2.06 8.05
N ASN A 158 -9.15 1.55 9.16
CA ASN A 158 -8.84 0.18 9.53
C ASN A 158 -9.46 -0.79 8.51
N ARG A 159 -9.01 -2.05 8.53
CA ARG A 159 -9.44 -3.07 7.57
C ARG A 159 -10.96 -3.30 7.54
N ASN A 160 -11.61 -3.23 8.70
CA ASN A 160 -13.04 -3.50 8.83
C ASN A 160 -13.91 -2.31 8.38
N GLY A 161 -13.33 -1.11 8.30
CA GLY A 161 -14.03 0.10 7.91
C GLY A 161 -14.90 0.71 9.01
N ASP A 162 -14.83 0.21 10.24
CA ASP A 162 -15.59 0.78 11.37
C ASP A 162 -14.91 2.01 11.97
N VAL A 163 -13.60 2.17 11.77
CA VAL A 163 -12.83 3.31 12.27
C VAL A 163 -11.88 3.86 11.21
N ALA A 164 -11.86 5.19 11.06
CA ALA A 164 -10.79 5.92 10.38
C ALA A 164 -9.90 6.63 11.41
N TYR A 165 -8.60 6.64 11.17
CA TYR A 165 -7.63 7.40 11.97
C TYR A 165 -7.17 8.61 11.18
N LEU A 166 -7.11 9.77 11.84
CA LEU A 166 -6.67 11.03 11.26
C LEU A 166 -5.44 11.52 12.01
N GLY A 167 -4.53 12.14 11.28
CA GLY A 167 -3.34 12.78 11.82
C GLY A 167 -3.26 14.22 11.37
N GLY A 168 -2.85 15.12 12.26
CA GLY A 168 -2.77 16.55 11.99
C GLY A 168 -1.36 17.13 11.98
N GLU A 169 -1.26 18.36 11.45
CA GLU A 169 -0.02 19.12 11.35
C GLU A 169 0.59 19.43 12.72
N ASN A 170 -0.22 19.54 13.77
CA ASN A 170 0.29 19.79 15.12
C ASN A 170 0.77 18.51 15.82
N GLY A 171 0.63 17.35 15.19
CA GLY A 171 0.93 16.04 15.75
C GLY A 171 -0.27 15.31 16.35
N SER A 172 -1.46 15.90 16.36
CA SER A 172 -2.66 15.24 16.88
C SER A 172 -2.98 13.95 16.13
N ILE A 173 -3.59 13.01 16.86
CA ILE A 173 -4.13 11.77 16.32
C ILE A 173 -5.58 11.66 16.78
N PHE A 174 -6.49 11.53 15.84
CA PHE A 174 -7.92 11.34 16.08
C PHE A 174 -8.38 9.99 15.53
N ARG A 175 -9.49 9.50 16.08
CA ARG A 175 -10.30 8.43 15.49
C ARG A 175 -11.65 9.00 15.09
N TYR A 176 -12.21 8.48 14.00
CA TYR A 176 -13.57 8.72 13.56
C TYR A 176 -14.33 7.39 13.44
N SER A 177 -15.53 7.31 14.01
CA SER A 177 -16.52 6.27 13.71
C SER A 177 -17.87 6.92 13.39
N SER A 178 -18.74 6.23 12.67
CA SER A 178 -20.10 6.73 12.41
C SER A 178 -20.96 6.78 13.69
N ALA A 179 -20.65 5.95 14.68
CA ALA A 179 -21.37 5.88 15.95
C ALA A 179 -20.95 6.99 16.92
N ASP A 180 -19.65 7.29 17.00
CA ASP A 180 -19.07 8.16 18.03
C ASP A 180 -18.60 9.52 17.49
N GLY A 181 -18.56 9.68 16.16
CA GLY A 181 -17.94 10.84 15.53
C GLY A 181 -16.44 10.88 15.76
N PHE A 182 -15.88 12.09 15.84
CA PHE A 182 -14.45 12.29 16.07
C PHE A 182 -14.11 12.19 17.56
N THR A 183 -13.00 11.52 17.87
CA THR A 183 -12.45 11.40 19.22
C THR A 183 -10.96 11.64 19.16
N TYR A 184 -10.43 12.50 20.03
CA TYR A 184 -9.00 12.66 20.20
C TYR A 184 -8.39 11.40 20.86
N LEU A 185 -7.30 10.90 20.31
CA LEU A 185 -6.61 9.72 20.83
C LEU A 185 -5.30 10.09 21.53
N ASP A 186 -4.41 10.76 20.79
CA ASP A 186 -3.05 11.02 21.25
C ASP A 186 -2.42 12.16 20.44
N LYS A 187 -1.15 12.48 20.74
CA LYS A 187 -0.38 13.48 20.02
C LYS A 187 1.10 13.11 19.93
N SER A 188 1.64 13.09 18.72
CA SER A 188 3.07 13.04 18.46
C SER A 188 3.75 14.38 18.74
N SER A 189 5.07 14.33 18.93
CA SER A 189 5.91 15.53 19.11
C SER A 189 6.19 16.31 17.82
N SER A 190 5.74 15.81 16.68
CA SER A 190 5.95 16.37 15.33
C SER A 190 4.68 16.21 14.50
N PRO A 191 4.57 16.90 13.34
CA PRO A 191 3.45 16.70 12.41
C PRO A 191 3.28 15.23 12.02
N VAL A 192 2.04 14.78 11.89
CA VAL A 192 1.74 13.44 11.34
C VAL A 192 1.70 13.53 9.82
N THR A 193 2.66 12.93 9.13
CA THR A 193 2.71 13.02 7.64
C THR A 193 1.99 11.88 6.94
N ALA A 194 1.76 10.76 7.62
CA ALA A 194 1.07 9.59 7.09
C ALA A 194 0.54 8.73 8.25
N ILE A 195 -0.54 8.00 7.99
CA ILE A 195 -1.07 6.95 8.86
C ILE A 195 -1.34 5.73 7.98
N ASP A 196 -0.91 4.57 8.45
CA ASP A 196 -1.27 3.30 7.82
C ASP A 196 -1.77 2.29 8.84
N CYS A 197 -2.78 1.52 8.42
CA CYS A 197 -3.38 0.47 9.23
C CYS A 197 -2.85 -0.87 8.76
N HIS A 198 -2.13 -1.57 9.63
CA HIS A 198 -1.57 -2.88 9.28
C HIS A 198 -2.69 -3.85 8.84
N PRO A 199 -2.56 -4.53 7.69
CA PRO A 199 -3.45 -5.62 7.32
C PRO A 199 -3.17 -6.78 8.26
N SER A 200 -3.92 -6.92 9.35
CA SER A 200 -3.68 -8.03 10.30
C SER A 200 -3.70 -9.37 9.56
N PRO A 201 -2.76 -10.30 9.82
CA PRO A 201 -2.72 -11.59 9.13
C PRO A 201 -4.05 -12.31 9.32
N SER A 202 -4.52 -12.95 8.25
CA SER A 202 -5.62 -13.92 8.34
C SER A 202 -5.20 -15.01 9.33
N THR A 203 -5.88 -15.07 10.47
CA THR A 203 -5.89 -16.28 11.32
C THR A 203 -6.51 -17.43 10.58
#